data_AF-A0A9D5KVC0-F1
#
_entry.id   AF-A0A9D5KVC0-F1
#
_cell.length_a   1.000
_cell.length_b   1.000
_cell.length_c   1.000
_cell.angle_alpha   90.00
_cell.angle_beta   90.00
_cell.angle_gamma   90.00
#
_symmetry.space_group_name_H-M   'P 1'
#
loop_
_entity.id
_entity.type
_entity.pdbx_description
1 polymer ?
#
loop_
_entity_poly.entity_id
_entity_poly.type
_entity_poly.pdbx_seq_one_letter_code
_entity_poly.pdbx_strand_id
1 'polypeptide(L)'
;MTDSLATLLADYVALHSEQEPVHLQRLYRLANLKLAYGRMVSGHLQGRLLKMLVAISGARRVLELGTFAGYSALCLAEGLPEEGEVHTIEIFDELEDFIRSEALTLPNGEKVTLHIGDALDIMDSFTLPFDFIFIDADK
;
A
#
# COMPACT_ATOMS: atom_id res chain seq x y z
N MET A 1 -4.20 -26.85 -22.43
CA MET A 1 -3.83 -26.75 -21.00
C MET A 1 -5.07 -26.31 -20.28
N THR A 2 -5.60 -27.13 -19.37
CA THR A 2 -6.76 -26.74 -18.55
C THR A 2 -6.27 -25.75 -17.50
N ASP A 3 -6.83 -24.54 -17.49
CA ASP A 3 -6.58 -23.60 -16.40
C ASP A 3 -6.97 -24.25 -15.07
N SER A 4 -6.13 -24.05 -14.06
CA SER A 4 -6.39 -24.60 -12.74
C SER A 4 -7.65 -23.96 -12.14
N LEU A 5 -8.36 -24.68 -11.27
CA LEU A 5 -9.48 -24.10 -10.50
C LEU A 5 -9.06 -22.81 -9.77
N ALA A 6 -7.82 -22.76 -9.28
CA ALA A 6 -7.28 -21.57 -8.63
C ALA A 6 -7.19 -20.36 -9.58
N THR A 7 -6.75 -20.58 -10.83
CA THR A 7 -6.71 -19.53 -11.87
C THR A 7 -8.11 -19.02 -12.19
N LEU A 8 -9.06 -19.92 -12.41
CA LEU A 8 -10.45 -19.56 -12.71
C LEU A 8 -11.10 -18.77 -11.56
N LEU A 9 -10.82 -19.15 -10.31
CA LEU A 9 -11.32 -18.43 -9.14
C LEU A 9 -10.67 -17.05 -9.00
N ALA A 10 -9.36 -16.93 -9.22
CA ALA A 10 -8.67 -15.64 -9.17
C ALA A 10 -9.22 -14.67 -10.23
N ASP A 11 -9.42 -15.15 -11.46
CA ASP A 11 -10.01 -14.36 -12.55
C ASP A 11 -11.45 -13.95 -12.23
N TYR A 12 -12.25 -14.87 -11.69
CA TYR A 12 -13.61 -14.56 -11.25
C TYR A 12 -13.60 -13.45 -10.18
N VAL A 13 -12.78 -13.57 -9.15
CA VAL A 13 -12.72 -12.56 -8.08
C VAL A 13 -12.25 -11.21 -8.63
N ALA A 14 -11.25 -11.18 -9.50
CA ALA A 14 -10.77 -9.96 -10.15
C ALA A 14 -11.85 -9.29 -11.00
N LEU A 15 -12.64 -10.06 -11.75
CA LEU A 15 -13.72 -9.54 -12.59
C LEU A 15 -14.91 -8.99 -11.77
N HIS A 16 -15.12 -9.50 -10.57
CA HIS A 16 -16.24 -9.12 -9.70
C HIS A 16 -15.82 -8.21 -8.52
N SER A 17 -14.58 -7.75 -8.49
CA SER A 17 -14.07 -6.75 -7.54
C SER A 17 -13.90 -5.40 -8.21
N GLU A 18 -13.70 -4.34 -7.42
CA GLU A 18 -13.35 -3.03 -7.96
C GLU A 18 -12.09 -3.14 -8.85
N GLN A 19 -12.07 -2.48 -10.01
CA GLN A 19 -10.93 -2.58 -10.92
C GLN A 19 -9.68 -1.89 -10.35
N GLU A 20 -8.50 -2.42 -10.68
CA GLU A 20 -7.24 -1.79 -10.34
C GLU A 20 -7.06 -0.49 -11.15
N PRO A 21 -6.85 0.67 -10.50
CA PRO A 21 -6.48 1.89 -11.19
C PRO A 21 -5.20 1.73 -12.03
N VAL A 22 -5.17 2.37 -13.21
CA VAL A 22 -4.04 2.25 -14.16
C VAL A 22 -2.70 2.67 -13.54
N HIS A 23 -2.69 3.64 -12.62
CA HIS A 23 -1.46 4.07 -11.94
C HIS A 23 -0.93 2.98 -10.99
N LEU A 24 -1.81 2.25 -10.30
CA LEU A 24 -1.44 1.13 -9.45
C LEU A 24 -0.93 -0.08 -10.26
N GLN A 25 -1.57 -0.39 -11.40
CA GLN A 25 -1.06 -1.42 -12.33
C GLN A 25 0.37 -1.11 -12.80
N ARG A 26 0.65 0.17 -13.10
CA ARG A 26 1.98 0.63 -13.52
C ARG A 26 2.99 0.50 -12.37
N LEU A 27 2.63 0.92 -11.16
CA LEU A 27 3.49 0.80 -9.98
C LEU A 27 3.80 -0.67 -9.67
N TYR A 28 2.79 -1.54 -9.68
CA TYR A 28 2.94 -2.98 -9.51
C TYR A 28 3.91 -3.57 -10.53
N ARG A 29 3.77 -3.22 -11.80
CA ARG A 29 4.68 -3.65 -12.86
C ARG A 29 6.10 -3.10 -12.66
N LEU A 30 6.26 -1.83 -12.31
CA LEU A 30 7.56 -1.20 -12.08
C LEU A 30 8.30 -1.84 -10.92
N ALA A 31 7.61 -2.10 -9.81
CA ALA A 31 8.17 -2.82 -8.66
C ALA A 31 8.68 -4.21 -9.07
N ASN A 32 7.92 -4.95 -9.87
CA ASN A 32 8.33 -6.27 -10.38
C ASN A 32 9.51 -6.23 -11.37
N LEU A 33 9.77 -5.08 -12.00
CA LEU A 33 10.87 -4.93 -12.95
C LEU A 33 12.14 -4.35 -12.31
N LYS A 34 11.99 -3.46 -11.32
CA LYS A 34 13.09 -2.67 -10.76
C LYS A 34 13.56 -3.15 -9.38
N LEU A 35 12.69 -3.79 -8.60
CA LEU A 35 12.99 -4.19 -7.22
C LEU A 35 13.26 -5.70 -7.12
N ALA A 36 14.23 -6.08 -6.28
CA ALA A 36 14.64 -7.47 -6.12
C ALA A 36 13.50 -8.39 -5.62
N TYR A 37 12.56 -7.85 -4.85
CA TYR A 37 11.48 -8.58 -4.20
C TYR A 37 10.09 -8.17 -4.68
N GLY A 38 9.90 -7.93 -5.98
CA GLY A 38 8.63 -7.47 -6.56
C GLY A 38 7.37 -8.30 -6.23
N ARG A 39 7.51 -9.53 -5.73
CA ARG A 39 6.40 -10.35 -5.23
C ARG A 39 5.85 -9.91 -3.88
N MET A 40 6.55 -9.02 -3.16
CA MET A 40 6.11 -8.47 -1.88
C MET A 40 5.02 -7.39 -2.04
N VAL A 41 4.72 -6.96 -3.26
CA VAL A 41 3.62 -5.99 -3.49
C VAL A 41 2.26 -6.66 -3.25
N SER A 42 1.39 -6.03 -2.45
CA SER A 42 0.04 -6.55 -2.14
C SER A 42 -0.81 -6.81 -3.39
N GLY A 43 -0.66 -5.98 -4.43
CA GLY A 43 -1.32 -6.14 -5.73
C GLY A 43 -2.83 -5.85 -5.70
N HIS A 44 -3.49 -6.10 -6.84
CA HIS A 44 -4.85 -5.65 -7.13
C HIS A 44 -5.86 -5.97 -6.03
N LEU A 45 -6.14 -7.26 -5.79
CA LEU A 45 -7.24 -7.67 -4.91
C LEU A 45 -7.03 -7.22 -3.47
N GLN A 46 -5.80 -7.32 -2.96
CA GLN A 46 -5.47 -6.89 -1.60
C GLN A 46 -5.55 -5.37 -1.48
N GLY A 47 -5.05 -4.62 -2.46
CA GLY A 47 -5.17 -3.16 -2.48
C GLY A 47 -6.61 -2.68 -2.44
N ARG A 48 -7.50 -3.32 -3.21
CA ARG A 48 -8.93 -2.98 -3.17
C ARG A 48 -9.58 -3.28 -1.83
N LEU A 49 -9.22 -4.42 -1.23
CA LEU A 49 -9.67 -4.77 0.11
C LEU A 49 -9.21 -3.74 1.14
N LEU A 50 -7.94 -3.32 1.10
CA LEU A 50 -7.38 -2.32 2.01
C LEU A 50 -8.10 -0.97 1.87
N LYS A 51 -8.31 -0.45 0.66
CA LYS A 51 -9.14 0.76 0.45
C LYS A 51 -10.51 0.58 1.10
N MET A 52 -11.20 -0.52 0.80
CA MET A 52 -12.55 -0.75 1.31
C MET A 52 -12.56 -0.75 2.84
N LEU A 53 -11.60 -1.43 3.49
CA LEU A 53 -11.49 -1.50 4.95
C LEU A 53 -11.26 -0.11 5.57
N VAL A 54 -10.37 0.71 4.98
CA VAL A 54 -10.16 2.08 5.44
C VAL A 54 -11.44 2.90 5.28
N ALA A 55 -12.09 2.84 4.12
CA ALA A 55 -13.31 3.61 3.85
C ALA A 55 -14.46 3.26 4.80
N ILE A 56 -14.70 1.98 5.10
CA ILE A 56 -15.78 1.56 6.01
C ILE A 56 -15.44 1.85 7.49
N SER A 57 -14.16 1.92 7.84
CA SER A 57 -13.74 2.24 9.21
C SER A 57 -13.99 3.70 9.59
N GLY A 58 -14.09 4.59 8.59
CA GLY A 58 -14.14 6.03 8.82
C GLY A 58 -12.83 6.64 9.31
N ALA A 59 -11.71 5.93 9.13
CA ALA A 59 -10.38 6.39 9.52
C ALA A 59 -10.02 7.72 8.84
N ARG A 60 -9.23 8.53 9.56
CA ARG A 60 -8.65 9.78 9.06
C ARG A 60 -7.13 9.76 9.17
N ARG A 61 -6.58 9.00 10.13
CA ARG A 61 -5.14 8.77 10.26
C ARG A 61 -4.82 7.28 10.26
N VAL A 62 -4.01 6.84 9.30
CA VAL A 62 -3.57 5.44 9.14
C VAL A 62 -2.09 5.32 9.42
N LEU A 63 -1.71 4.26 10.14
CA LEU A 63 -0.32 3.82 10.24
C LEU A 63 -0.13 2.54 9.43
N GLU A 64 0.92 2.51 8.61
CA GLU A 64 1.40 1.32 7.92
C GLU A 64 2.83 0.99 8.41
N LEU A 65 3.04 -0.26 8.79
CA LEU A 65 4.36 -0.81 9.10
C LEU A 65 4.78 -1.73 7.94
N GLY A 66 5.78 -1.33 7.18
CA GLY A 66 6.21 -1.97 5.93
C GLY A 66 5.64 -1.27 4.70
N THR A 67 6.45 -0.45 4.03
CA THR A 67 6.02 0.32 2.84
C THR A 67 6.30 -0.41 1.52
N PHE A 68 7.46 -1.06 1.44
CA PHE A 68 8.05 -1.64 0.23
C PHE A 68 7.93 -0.71 -1.00
N ALA A 69 7.12 -1.07 -1.99
CA ALA A 69 6.97 -0.29 -3.23
C ALA A 69 5.96 0.87 -3.09
N GLY A 70 5.31 1.05 -1.93
CA GLY A 70 4.30 2.09 -1.68
C GLY A 70 2.91 1.80 -2.24
N TYR A 71 2.66 0.59 -2.77
CA TYR A 71 1.39 0.23 -3.38
C TYR A 71 0.23 0.19 -2.37
N SER A 72 0.44 -0.46 -1.22
CA SER A 72 -0.55 -0.54 -0.14
C SER A 72 -0.78 0.83 0.49
N ALA A 73 0.27 1.63 0.72
CA ALA A 73 0.17 3.01 1.18
C ALA A 73 -0.80 3.84 0.34
N LEU A 74 -0.70 3.78 -1.00
CA LEU A 74 -1.61 4.48 -1.92
C LEU A 74 -3.04 3.93 -1.84
N CYS A 75 -3.21 2.62 -1.67
CA CYS A 75 -4.53 2.00 -1.50
C CYS A 75 -5.19 2.44 -0.18
N LEU A 76 -4.42 2.52 0.91
CA LEU A 76 -4.88 3.03 2.20
C LEU A 76 -5.28 4.51 2.06
N ALA A 77 -4.45 5.32 1.40
CA ALA A 77 -4.71 6.74 1.18
C ALA A 77 -5.94 7.01 0.30
N GLU A 78 -6.21 6.17 -0.69
CA GLU A 78 -7.41 6.24 -1.54
C GLU A 78 -8.69 6.00 -0.73
N GLY A 79 -8.63 5.22 0.34
CA GLY A 79 -9.77 4.95 1.23
C GLY A 79 -10.11 6.11 2.18
N LEU A 80 -9.22 7.10 2.31
CA LEU A 80 -9.35 8.20 3.26
C LEU A 80 -10.15 9.39 2.70
N PRO A 81 -10.76 10.21 3.57
CA PRO A 81 -11.26 11.54 3.18
C PRO A 81 -10.12 12.42 2.63
N GLU A 82 -10.47 13.56 2.03
CA GLU A 82 -9.51 14.51 1.45
C GLU A 82 -8.43 14.94 2.45
N GLU A 83 -8.84 15.27 3.68
CA GLU A 83 -7.96 15.68 4.79
C GLU A 83 -7.35 14.50 5.59
N GLY A 84 -7.42 13.28 5.06
CA GLY A 84 -6.86 12.11 5.72
C GLY A 84 -5.37 11.94 5.42
N GLU A 85 -4.64 11.31 6.33
CA GLU A 85 -3.20 11.07 6.20
C GLU A 85 -2.82 9.61 6.48
N VAL A 86 -1.83 9.12 5.73
CA VAL A 86 -1.17 7.83 5.93
C VAL A 86 0.27 8.09 6.36
N HIS A 87 0.67 7.52 7.48
CA HIS A 87 2.07 7.41 7.87
C HIS A 87 2.52 5.99 7.55
N THR A 88 3.54 5.85 6.71
CA THR A 88 4.11 4.55 6.35
C THR A 88 5.57 4.50 6.74
N ILE A 89 6.01 3.39 7.32
CA ILE A 89 7.38 3.20 7.81
C ILE A 89 8.08 2.12 6.99
N GLU A 90 9.23 2.47 6.43
CA GLU A 90 10.12 1.57 5.71
C GLU A 90 11.49 1.50 6.40
N ILE A 91 12.02 0.30 6.59
CA ILE A 91 13.32 0.08 7.21
C ILE A 91 14.47 0.16 6.20
N PHE A 92 14.20 -0.19 4.94
CA PHE A 92 15.19 -0.24 3.86
C PHE A 92 15.30 1.13 3.15
N ASP A 93 16.32 1.90 3.55
CA ASP A 93 16.58 3.24 2.99
C ASP A 93 16.86 3.22 1.47
N GLU A 94 17.35 2.10 0.93
CA GLU A 94 17.60 1.94 -0.50
C GLU A 94 16.31 2.01 -1.35
N LEU A 95 15.14 1.83 -0.74
CA LEU A 95 13.85 1.94 -1.42
C LEU A 95 13.31 3.37 -1.45
N GLU A 96 13.86 4.30 -0.67
CA GLU A 96 13.34 5.65 -0.50
C GLU A 96 13.18 6.37 -1.85
N ASP A 97 14.22 6.37 -2.68
CA ASP A 97 14.20 7.03 -3.99
C ASP A 97 13.10 6.44 -4.89
N PHE A 98 12.93 5.13 -4.88
CA PHE A 98 11.87 4.47 -5.65
C PHE A 98 10.50 4.88 -5.14
N ILE A 99 10.25 4.79 -3.83
CA ILE A 99 8.95 5.09 -3.24
C ILE A 99 8.58 6.55 -3.53
N ARG A 100 9.50 7.49 -3.26
CA ARG A 100 9.23 8.93 -3.45
C ARG A 100 8.98 9.29 -4.90
N SER A 101 9.75 8.74 -5.85
CA SER A 101 9.65 9.11 -7.26
C SER A 101 8.56 8.38 -8.03
N GLU A 102 8.33 7.09 -7.73
CA GLU A 102 7.43 6.22 -8.50
C GLU A 102 6.07 6.03 -7.85
N ALA A 103 5.97 6.05 -6.50
CA ALA A 103 4.71 5.85 -5.79
C ALA A 103 4.09 7.17 -5.32
N LEU A 104 4.82 8.00 -4.58
CA LEU A 104 4.26 9.20 -3.94
C LEU A 104 3.94 10.35 -4.92
N THR A 105 4.33 10.22 -6.19
CA THR A 105 3.94 11.15 -7.27
C THR A 105 2.59 10.79 -7.91
N LEU A 106 2.03 9.62 -7.56
CA LEU A 106 0.76 9.13 -8.08
C LEU A 106 -0.43 9.71 -7.28
N PRO A 107 -1.68 9.59 -7.77
CA PRO A 107 -2.85 10.06 -7.05
C PRO A 107 -2.94 9.51 -5.62
N ASN A 108 -3.29 10.38 -4.67
CA ASN A 108 -3.30 10.14 -3.21
C ASN A 108 -1.92 10.06 -2.55
N GLY A 109 -0.82 10.16 -3.31
CA GLY A 109 0.53 10.19 -2.77
C GLY A 109 0.79 11.38 -1.86
N GLU A 110 0.09 12.50 -2.06
CA GLU A 110 0.13 13.69 -1.22
C GLU A 110 -0.37 13.45 0.21
N LYS A 111 -1.21 12.43 0.42
CA LYS A 111 -1.70 12.03 1.75
C LYS A 111 -0.72 11.14 2.50
N VAL A 112 0.34 10.66 1.83
CA VAL A 112 1.26 9.65 2.37
C VAL A 112 2.55 10.32 2.82
N THR A 113 2.87 10.18 4.11
CA THR A 113 4.16 10.54 4.67
C THR A 113 5.01 9.28 4.87
N LEU A 114 6.09 9.18 4.10
CA LEU A 114 7.11 8.13 4.24
C LEU A 114 8.12 8.47 5.33
N HIS A 115 8.29 7.55 6.28
CA HIS A 115 9.33 7.58 7.30
C HIS A 115 10.33 6.45 7.02
N ILE A 116 11.62 6.76 7.01
CA ILE A 116 12.70 5.77 6.84
C ILE A 116 13.36 5.52 8.19
N GLY A 117 13.41 4.25 8.61
CA GLY A 117 14.07 3.83 9.84
C GLY A 117 13.36 2.68 10.57
N ASP A 118 13.83 2.38 11.77
CA ASP A 118 13.21 1.36 12.62
C ASP A 118 11.81 1.82 13.07
N ALA A 119 10.84 0.92 12.94
CA ALA A 119 9.46 1.22 13.27
C ALA A 119 9.25 1.54 14.75
N LEU A 120 9.97 0.89 15.66
CA LEU A 120 9.86 1.14 17.10
C LEU A 120 10.35 2.56 17.43
N ASP A 121 11.50 2.95 16.87
CA ASP A 121 12.09 4.27 17.09
C ASP A 121 11.20 5.40 16.51
N ILE A 122 10.64 5.18 15.32
CA ILE A 122 9.75 6.17 14.68
C ILE A 122 8.42 6.26 15.43
N MET A 123 7.85 5.14 15.88
CA MET A 123 6.58 5.14 16.60
C MET A 123 6.65 5.94 17.91
N ASP A 124 7.80 5.95 18.59
CA ASP A 124 8.03 6.75 19.80
C ASP A 124 7.93 8.27 19.53
N SER A 125 8.06 8.71 18.28
CA SER A 125 7.92 10.12 17.90
C SER A 125 6.46 10.57 17.70
N PHE A 126 5.51 9.63 17.54
CA PHE A 126 4.12 9.97 17.27
C PHE A 126 3.37 10.34 18.55
N THR A 127 2.72 11.52 18.54
CA THR A 127 1.98 12.04 19.70
C THR A 127 0.46 11.87 19.58
N LEU A 128 -0.04 11.49 18.41
CA LEU A 128 -1.47 11.38 18.12
C LEU A 128 -1.87 9.93 17.80
N PRO A 129 -3.11 9.52 18.13
CA PRO A 129 -3.58 8.18 17.84
C PRO A 129 -3.85 7.97 16.35
N PHE A 130 -3.77 6.71 15.93
CA PHE A 130 -4.17 6.21 14.62
C PHE A 130 -5.54 5.52 14.70
N ASP A 131 -6.35 5.68 13.65
CA ASP A 131 -7.69 5.07 13.57
C ASP A 131 -7.64 3.66 12.95
N PHE A 132 -6.61 3.41 12.15
CA PHE A 132 -6.37 2.14 11.46
C PHE A 132 -4.87 1.87 11.41
N ILE A 133 -4.47 0.63 11.67
CA ILE A 133 -3.07 0.20 11.61
C ILE A 133 -2.98 -1.03 10.72
N PHE A 134 -2.16 -0.95 9.67
CA PHE A 134 -1.79 -2.08 8.82
C PHE A 134 -0.38 -2.53 9.17
N ILE A 135 -0.21 -3.80 9.52
CA ILE A 135 1.08 -4.38 9.91
C ILE A 135 1.47 -5.44 8.89
N ASP A 136 2.46 -5.11 8.05
CA ASP A 136 3.01 -5.98 7.01
C ASP A 136 4.54 -5.86 6.97
N ALA A 137 5.14 -5.99 8.16
CA ALA A 137 6.57 -5.96 8.39
C ALA A 137 7.08 -7.35 8.87
N ASP A 138 8.37 -7.41 9.20
CA ASP A 138 9.01 -8.62 9.75
C ASP A 138 8.22 -9.19 10.94
N LYS A 139 8.12 -10.52 10.99
CA LYS A 139 7.34 -11.30 11.97
C LYS A 139 8.21 -12.09 12.93
#